data_AF-A0A8T4J0T5-F1
#
_entry.id   AF-A0A8T4J0T5-F1
#
_cell.length_a   1.000
_cell.length_b   1.000
_cell.length_c   1.000
_cell.angle_alpha   90.00
_cell.angle_beta   90.00
_cell.angle_gamma   90.00
#
_symmetry.space_group_name_H-M   'P 1'
#
loop_
_entity.id
_entity.type
_entity.pdbx_description
1 polymer ?
#
loop_
_entity_poly.entity_id
_entity_poly.type
_entity_poly.pdbx_seq_one_letter_code
_entity_poly.pdbx_strand_id
1 'polypeptide(L)'
;QEYAASTVLAAYSCMNPGVTKTAAQWGGLVRSAYPAYTGPRPAVSVWHGTADATVVPRNAAESVKQWTDALGADQSADGTEALPGGTTRTDYTGPDGSVAVRSYLVQGMGHGTPVRPGEGCGVAGAHFLDAICSSRYIARDWGLTG
;
A
#
# COMPACT_ATOMS: atom_id res chain seq x y z
N GLN A 1 -0.65 4.46 -6.75
CA GLN A 1 -1.48 4.28 -7.94
C GLN A 1 -1.20 2.90 -8.49
N GLU A 2 -2.24 2.07 -8.67
CA GLU A 2 -2.13 0.73 -9.24
C GLU A 2 -2.28 0.82 -10.77
N TYR A 3 -1.29 0.38 -11.54
CA TYR A 3 -1.29 0.47 -13.02
C TYR A 3 -2.22 -0.54 -13.71
N ALA A 4 -3.43 -0.70 -13.20
CA ALA A 4 -4.35 -1.76 -13.58
C ALA A 4 -5.35 -1.36 -14.67
N ALA A 5 -5.54 -0.06 -14.92
CA ALA A 5 -6.62 0.43 -15.78
C ALA A 5 -6.20 1.59 -16.69
N SER A 6 -6.59 1.49 -17.97
CA SER A 6 -6.51 2.57 -18.97
C SER A 6 -7.87 3.16 -19.34
N THR A 7 -8.96 2.65 -18.74
CA THR A 7 -10.34 3.13 -18.94
C THR A 7 -11.10 3.12 -17.62
N VAL A 8 -12.20 3.87 -17.54
CA VAL A 8 -13.08 3.92 -16.35
C VAL A 8 -13.68 2.54 -16.04
N LEU A 9 -14.11 1.79 -17.07
CA LEU A 9 -14.63 0.44 -16.90
C LEU A 9 -13.56 -0.52 -16.37
N ALA A 10 -12.33 -0.43 -16.89
CA ALA A 10 -11.21 -1.19 -16.35
C ALA A 10 -10.92 -0.80 -14.90
N ALA A 11 -11.01 0.49 -14.56
CA ALA A 11 -10.80 0.97 -13.20
C ALA A 11 -11.82 0.34 -12.23
N TYR A 12 -13.10 0.30 -12.58
CA TYR A 12 -14.11 -0.38 -11.77
C TYR A 12 -13.79 -1.86 -11.58
N SER A 13 -13.41 -2.59 -12.63
CA SER A 13 -13.02 -4.00 -12.50
C SER A 13 -11.76 -4.21 -11.65
N CYS A 14 -10.82 -3.27 -11.68
CA CYS A 14 -9.62 -3.30 -10.84
C CYS A 14 -9.93 -2.97 -9.38
N MET A 15 -10.92 -2.13 -9.12
CA MET A 15 -11.37 -1.85 -7.76
C MET A 15 -12.14 -3.05 -7.18
N ASN A 16 -13.10 -3.59 -7.94
CA ASN A 16 -13.95 -4.71 -7.53
C ASN A 16 -14.45 -5.46 -8.79
N PRO A 17 -14.18 -6.77 -8.94
CA PRO A 17 -13.67 -7.73 -7.95
C PRO A 17 -12.14 -7.73 -7.76
N GLY A 18 -11.42 -6.82 -8.42
CA GLY A 18 -9.96 -6.82 -8.43
C GLY A 18 -9.39 -7.62 -9.60
N VAL A 19 -8.17 -7.27 -10.02
CA VAL A 19 -7.44 -7.99 -11.06
C VAL A 19 -6.22 -8.65 -10.44
N THR A 20 -6.03 -9.94 -10.70
CA THR A 20 -4.81 -10.65 -10.27
C THR A 20 -3.81 -10.72 -11.41
N LYS A 21 -2.55 -10.40 -11.12
CA LYS A 21 -1.43 -10.63 -12.04
C LYS A 21 -0.24 -11.22 -11.29
N THR A 22 0.77 -11.66 -12.05
CA THR A 22 2.08 -11.99 -11.47
C THR A 22 2.81 -10.70 -11.09
N ALA A 23 3.76 -10.80 -10.17
CA ALA A 23 4.60 -9.67 -9.77
C ALA A 23 5.33 -9.06 -10.98
N ALA A 24 5.91 -9.90 -11.84
CA ALA A 24 6.56 -9.47 -13.09
C ALA A 24 5.63 -8.72 -14.05
N GLN A 25 4.37 -9.16 -14.18
CA GLN A 25 3.38 -8.43 -14.99
C GLN A 25 3.07 -7.06 -14.38
N TRP A 26 2.91 -6.99 -13.05
CA TRP A 26 2.62 -5.73 -12.39
C TRP A 26 3.78 -4.75 -12.41
N GLY A 27 5.00 -5.17 -12.06
CA GLY A 27 6.17 -4.30 -12.11
C GLY A 27 6.56 -3.96 -13.55
N GLY A 28 6.27 -4.85 -14.51
CA GLY A 28 6.34 -4.53 -15.94
C GLY A 28 5.50 -3.31 -16.29
N LEU A 29 4.26 -3.24 -15.81
CA LEU A 29 3.37 -2.08 -16.02
C LEU A 29 3.93 -0.80 -15.38
N VAL A 30 4.51 -0.88 -14.18
CA VAL A 30 5.17 0.27 -13.52
C VAL A 30 6.34 0.80 -14.37
N ARG A 31 7.21 -0.09 -14.85
CA ARG A 31 8.35 0.28 -15.71
C ARG A 31 7.90 0.84 -17.07
N SER A 32 6.82 0.29 -17.62
CA SER A 32 6.23 0.72 -18.90
C SER A 32 5.58 2.10 -18.82
N ALA A 33 5.12 2.52 -17.64
CA ALA A 33 4.44 3.80 -17.46
C ALA A 33 5.37 5.01 -17.67
N TYR A 34 6.67 4.86 -17.41
CA TYR A 34 7.67 5.85 -17.79
C TYR A 34 9.00 5.18 -18.17
N PRO A 35 9.14 4.70 -19.41
CA PRO A 35 10.27 3.85 -19.82
C PRO A 35 11.64 4.53 -19.76
N ALA A 36 11.69 5.85 -19.90
CA ALA A 36 12.95 6.62 -19.86
C ALA A 36 13.46 6.87 -18.43
N TYR A 37 12.70 6.50 -17.40
CA TYR A 37 13.10 6.71 -16.02
C TYR A 37 14.09 5.64 -15.55
N THR A 38 15.30 6.09 -15.22
CA THR A 38 16.39 5.24 -14.71
C THR A 38 16.86 5.65 -13.30
N GLY A 39 16.18 6.62 -12.69
CA GLY A 39 16.51 7.11 -11.35
C GLY A 39 16.05 6.20 -10.21
N PRO A 40 16.44 6.51 -8.97
CA PRO A 40 16.03 5.76 -7.78
C PRO A 40 14.55 5.96 -7.49
N ARG A 41 13.80 4.88 -7.30
CA ARG A 41 12.41 4.92 -6.84
C ARG A 41 12.35 4.91 -5.31
N PRO A 42 11.47 5.73 -4.69
CA PRO A 42 11.32 5.71 -3.23
C PRO A 42 10.63 4.43 -2.76
N ALA A 43 10.80 4.12 -1.47
CA ALA A 43 10.04 3.09 -0.79
C ALA A 43 8.52 3.38 -0.83
N VAL A 44 7.71 2.32 -0.86
CA VAL A 44 6.25 2.43 -1.00
C VAL A 44 5.53 1.95 0.24
N SER A 45 4.57 2.75 0.71
CA SER A 45 3.67 2.40 1.81
C SER A 45 2.28 2.07 1.27
N VAL A 46 1.79 0.86 1.55
CA VAL A 46 0.47 0.36 1.15
C VAL A 46 -0.42 0.30 2.39
N TRP A 47 -1.59 0.95 2.35
CA TRP A 47 -2.55 0.95 3.46
C TRP A 47 -3.90 0.45 2.96
N HIS A 48 -4.48 -0.53 3.64
CA HIS A 48 -5.75 -1.11 3.24
C HIS A 48 -6.60 -1.58 4.43
N GLY A 49 -7.91 -1.40 4.35
CA GLY A 49 -8.86 -1.92 5.33
C GLY A 49 -9.37 -3.31 4.96
N THR A 50 -9.43 -4.25 5.91
CA THR A 50 -9.84 -5.64 5.59
C THR A 50 -11.34 -5.79 5.29
N ALA A 51 -12.14 -4.75 5.50
CA ALA A 51 -13.58 -4.70 5.21
C ALA A 51 -13.93 -3.71 4.08
N ASP A 52 -12.93 -3.28 3.28
CA ASP A 52 -13.16 -2.40 2.13
C ASP A 52 -13.97 -3.12 1.03
N ALA A 53 -15.20 -2.66 0.81
CA ALA A 53 -16.09 -3.18 -0.22
C ALA A 53 -16.00 -2.40 -1.56
N THR A 54 -15.29 -1.27 -1.58
CA THR A 54 -15.12 -0.41 -2.76
C THR A 54 -13.87 -0.82 -3.54
N VAL A 55 -12.73 -0.93 -2.85
CA VAL A 55 -11.49 -1.49 -3.40
C VAL A 55 -11.17 -2.72 -2.58
N VAL A 56 -11.47 -3.90 -3.13
CA VAL A 56 -11.47 -5.12 -2.31
C VAL A 56 -10.09 -5.41 -1.71
N PRO A 57 -9.98 -6.04 -0.51
CA PRO A 57 -8.71 -6.19 0.21
C PRO A 57 -7.63 -6.95 -0.56
N ARG A 58 -8.00 -7.74 -1.57
CA ARG A 58 -7.06 -8.39 -2.50
C ARG A 58 -6.10 -7.38 -3.15
N ASN A 59 -6.56 -6.16 -3.45
CA ASN A 59 -5.73 -5.15 -4.10
C ASN A 59 -4.52 -4.73 -3.24
N ALA A 60 -4.56 -4.90 -1.92
CA ALA A 60 -3.39 -4.70 -1.07
C ALA A 60 -2.26 -5.68 -1.43
N ALA A 61 -2.60 -6.95 -1.63
CA ALA A 61 -1.64 -7.98 -2.03
C ALA A 61 -1.14 -7.76 -3.48
N GLU A 62 -2.00 -7.31 -4.38
CA GLU A 62 -1.60 -6.97 -5.75
C GLU A 62 -0.69 -5.73 -5.79
N SER A 63 -0.94 -4.74 -4.93
CA SER A 63 -0.04 -3.59 -4.73
C SER A 63 1.34 -4.03 -4.19
N VAL A 64 1.37 -4.96 -3.22
CA VAL A 64 2.64 -5.52 -2.75
C VAL A 64 3.40 -6.21 -3.88
N LYS A 65 2.74 -7.07 -4.67
CA LYS A 65 3.37 -7.70 -5.85
C LYS A 65 3.92 -6.68 -6.84
N GLN A 66 3.14 -5.63 -7.11
CA GLN A 66 3.52 -4.58 -8.05
C GLN A 66 4.79 -3.87 -7.61
N TRP A 67 4.82 -3.39 -6.38
CA TRP A 67 5.90 -2.54 -5.92
C TRP A 67 7.13 -3.33 -5.54
N THR A 68 7.00 -4.56 -5.03
CA THR A 68 8.16 -5.43 -4.79
C THR A 68 8.90 -5.74 -6.09
N ASP A 69 8.20 -6.17 -7.15
CA ASP A 69 8.84 -6.39 -8.46
C ASP A 69 9.41 -5.10 -9.07
N ALA A 70 8.71 -3.96 -8.94
CA ALA A 70 9.19 -2.68 -9.46
C ALA A 70 10.45 -2.17 -8.74
N LEU A 71 10.65 -2.54 -7.48
CA LEU A 71 11.77 -2.12 -6.63
C LEU A 71 12.84 -3.20 -6.46
N GLY A 72 12.66 -4.39 -7.06
CA GLY A 72 13.61 -5.50 -7.01
C GLY A 72 13.59 -6.31 -5.71
N ALA A 73 12.54 -6.18 -4.88
CA ALA A 73 12.31 -7.04 -3.73
C ALA A 73 11.53 -8.30 -4.14
N ASP A 74 11.60 -9.35 -3.32
CA ASP A 74 10.72 -10.51 -3.47
C ASP A 74 9.38 -10.30 -2.73
N GLN A 75 8.49 -11.29 -2.78
CA GLN A 75 7.17 -11.25 -2.13
C GLN A 75 7.17 -11.97 -0.77
N SER A 76 8.33 -12.37 -0.25
CA SER A 76 8.48 -12.92 1.08
C SER A 76 8.53 -11.79 2.10
N ALA A 77 7.79 -11.95 3.20
CA ALA A 77 7.86 -10.99 4.28
C ALA A 77 9.19 -11.14 5.04
N ASP A 78 9.90 -10.03 5.24
CA ASP A 78 11.12 -9.98 6.06
C ASP A 78 10.84 -9.57 7.51
N GLY A 79 9.68 -8.94 7.74
CA GLY A 79 9.23 -8.54 9.06
C GLY A 79 7.71 -8.43 9.12
N THR A 80 7.13 -8.78 10.25
CA THR A 80 5.70 -8.57 10.52
C THR A 80 5.54 -8.11 11.96
N GLU A 81 4.72 -7.07 12.16
CA GLU A 81 4.48 -6.47 13.48
C GLU A 81 2.99 -6.14 13.65
N ALA A 82 2.46 -6.44 14.83
CA ALA A 82 1.13 -6.00 15.22
C ALA A 82 1.21 -4.58 15.81
N LEU A 83 0.33 -3.71 15.34
CA LEU A 83 0.23 -2.30 15.72
C LEU A 83 -1.16 -1.98 16.29
N PRO A 84 -1.33 -0.83 16.96
CA PRO A 84 -2.63 -0.41 17.47
C PRO A 84 -3.74 -0.36 16.41
N GLY A 85 -4.99 -0.40 16.87
CA GLY A 85 -6.16 -0.35 15.97
C GLY A 85 -6.36 -1.61 15.14
N GLY A 86 -5.82 -2.76 15.57
CA GLY A 86 -5.90 -4.02 14.83
C GLY A 86 -5.13 -3.96 13.51
N THR A 87 -4.02 -3.21 13.47
CA THR A 87 -3.23 -3.03 12.25
C THR A 87 -2.07 -4.01 12.21
N THR A 88 -1.90 -4.73 11.11
CA THR A 88 -0.70 -5.55 10.87
C THR A 88 0.19 -4.82 9.88
N ARG A 89 1.46 -4.61 10.25
CA ARG A 89 2.52 -4.12 9.36
C ARG A 89 3.34 -5.28 8.83
N THR A 90 3.64 -5.29 7.54
CA THR A 90 4.53 -6.27 6.90
C THR A 90 5.56 -5.55 6.03
N ASP A 91 6.83 -5.88 6.20
CA ASP A 91 7.97 -5.23 5.55
C ASP A 91 8.61 -6.17 4.51
N TYR A 92 8.96 -5.61 3.36
CA TYR A 92 9.64 -6.29 2.24
C TYR A 92 10.90 -5.49 1.88
N THR A 93 12.04 -6.15 1.94
CA THR A 93 13.37 -5.54 1.84
C THR A 93 13.87 -5.61 0.40
N GLY A 94 14.42 -4.50 -0.08
CA GLY A 94 15.02 -4.41 -1.40
C GLY A 94 16.47 -4.92 -1.43
N PRO A 95 17.09 -4.93 -2.63
CA PRO A 95 18.47 -5.37 -2.81
C PRO A 95 19.52 -4.57 -2.03
N ASP A 96 19.20 -3.34 -1.63
CA ASP A 96 20.08 -2.46 -0.84
C ASP A 96 19.98 -2.69 0.68
N GLY A 97 19.17 -3.66 1.11
CA GLY A 97 18.93 -3.98 2.52
C GLY A 97 17.97 -3.01 3.23
N SER A 98 17.40 -2.04 2.51
CA SER A 98 16.38 -1.13 3.03
C SER A 98 14.97 -1.64 2.73
N VAL A 99 13.97 -1.19 3.49
CA VAL A 99 12.56 -1.56 3.24
C VAL A 99 12.08 -0.89 1.96
N ALA A 100 11.83 -1.70 0.93
CA ALA A 100 11.33 -1.25 -0.36
C ALA A 100 9.80 -1.08 -0.35
N VAL A 101 9.09 -2.03 0.27
CA VAL A 101 7.63 -1.98 0.39
C VAL A 101 7.24 -2.27 1.83
N ARG A 102 6.27 -1.51 2.33
CA ARG A 102 5.67 -1.72 3.63
C ARG A 102 4.16 -1.72 3.50
N SER A 103 3.53 -2.82 3.91
CA SER A 103 2.08 -3.00 3.88
C SER A 103 1.49 -2.83 5.27
N TYR A 104 0.33 -2.19 5.34
CA TYR A 104 -0.48 -1.99 6.54
C TYR A 104 -1.90 -2.47 6.26
N LEU A 105 -2.30 -3.54 6.95
CA LEU A 105 -3.67 -4.06 6.90
C LEU A 105 -4.38 -3.71 8.20
N VAL A 106 -5.44 -2.91 8.11
CA VAL A 106 -6.24 -2.45 9.25
C VAL A 106 -7.49 -3.30 9.38
N GLN A 107 -7.53 -4.15 10.42
CA GLN A 107 -8.63 -5.09 10.62
C GLN A 107 -9.97 -4.38 10.83
N GLY A 108 -10.98 -4.80 10.06
CA GLY A 108 -12.35 -4.29 10.14
C GLY A 108 -12.57 -2.91 9.52
N MET A 109 -11.52 -2.24 9.05
CA MET A 109 -11.64 -0.93 8.41
C MET A 109 -12.22 -1.05 6.99
N GLY A 110 -13.15 -0.15 6.65
CA GLY A 110 -13.72 -0.02 5.30
C GLY A 110 -12.89 0.88 4.36
N HIS A 111 -13.54 1.44 3.34
CA HIS A 111 -12.89 2.31 2.36
C HIS A 111 -12.59 3.71 2.92
N GLY A 112 -11.32 3.96 3.27
CA GLY A 112 -10.90 5.28 3.75
C GLY A 112 -9.46 5.33 4.26
N THR A 113 -9.04 6.55 4.62
CA THR A 113 -7.74 6.83 5.22
C THR A 113 -7.81 6.60 6.73
N PRO A 114 -6.91 5.80 7.32
CA PRO A 114 -6.87 5.62 8.77
C PRO A 114 -6.35 6.92 9.44
N VAL A 115 -7.12 7.43 10.40
CA VAL A 115 -6.78 8.55 11.27
C VAL A 115 -6.90 8.12 12.73
N ARG A 116 -6.41 8.97 13.65
CA ARG A 116 -6.54 8.75 15.10
C ARG A 116 -6.73 10.08 15.81
N PRO A 117 -7.97 10.63 15.85
CA PRO A 117 -8.24 11.92 16.45
C PRO A 117 -7.84 12.01 17.93
N GLY A 118 -7.97 10.91 18.68
CA GLY A 118 -7.54 10.83 20.08
C GLY A 118 -6.03 11.04 20.31
N GLU A 119 -5.21 10.94 19.26
CA GLU A 119 -3.78 11.25 19.28
C GLU A 119 -3.45 12.56 18.53
N GLY A 120 -4.47 13.38 18.24
CA GLY A 120 -4.29 14.62 17.46
C GLY A 120 -4.03 14.37 15.96
N CYS A 121 -4.31 13.17 15.46
CA CYS A 121 -4.04 12.79 14.08
C CYS A 121 -5.31 12.75 13.24
N GLY A 122 -5.57 13.85 12.51
CA GLY A 122 -6.73 13.98 11.64
C GLY A 122 -8.06 14.09 12.38
N VAL A 123 -9.15 14.09 11.62
CA VAL A 123 -10.53 14.15 12.12
C VAL A 123 -11.33 13.04 11.44
N ALA A 124 -12.15 12.32 12.19
CA ALA A 124 -12.96 11.24 11.63
C ALA A 124 -14.09 11.79 10.74
N GLY A 125 -14.42 11.07 9.67
CA GLY A 125 -15.43 11.43 8.69
C GLY A 125 -15.68 10.28 7.70
N ALA A 126 -16.46 10.55 6.65
CA ALA A 126 -16.93 9.50 5.72
C ALA A 126 -15.82 8.62 5.12
N HIS A 127 -14.63 9.20 4.88
CA HIS A 127 -13.45 8.50 4.34
C HIS A 127 -12.19 8.69 5.21
N PHE A 128 -12.36 9.15 6.45
CA PHE A 128 -11.30 9.29 7.44
C PHE A 128 -11.73 8.49 8.66
N LEU A 129 -11.16 7.30 8.81
CA LEU A 129 -11.67 6.28 9.73
C LEU A 129 -10.80 6.22 10.99
N ASP A 130 -11.43 6.28 12.15
CA ASP A 130 -10.72 6.26 13.43
C ASP A 130 -10.15 4.86 13.71
N ALA A 131 -8.88 4.63 13.38
CA ALA A 131 -8.21 3.34 13.51
C ALA A 131 -6.73 3.45 13.93
N ILE A 132 -5.91 4.21 13.21
CA ILE A 132 -4.49 4.39 13.49
C ILE A 132 -4.01 5.66 12.77
N CYS A 133 -2.99 6.34 13.30
CA CYS A 133 -2.47 7.54 12.66
C CYS A 133 -1.57 7.22 11.45
N SER A 134 -2.16 6.91 10.30
CA SER A 134 -1.40 6.52 9.10
C SER A 134 -0.31 7.53 8.72
N SER A 135 -0.62 8.83 8.78
CA SER A 135 0.34 9.88 8.44
C SER A 135 1.56 9.93 9.36
N ARG A 136 1.43 9.62 10.65
CA ARG A 136 2.57 9.56 11.58
C ARG A 136 3.48 8.38 11.26
N TYR A 137 2.89 7.23 10.94
CA TYR A 137 3.66 6.05 10.53
C TYR A 137 4.40 6.32 9.21
N ILE A 138 3.72 6.87 8.19
CA ILE A 138 4.36 7.24 6.92
C ILE A 138 5.51 8.23 7.15
N ALA A 139 5.28 9.29 7.92
CA ALA A 139 6.30 10.31 8.18
C ALA A 139 7.53 9.71 8.87
N ARG A 140 7.33 8.88 9.90
CA ARG A 140 8.42 8.20 10.60
C ARG A 140 9.21 7.29 9.66
N ASP A 141 8.49 6.50 8.87
CA ASP A 141 9.09 5.49 7.99
C ASP A 141 9.92 6.11 6.87
N TRP A 142 9.59 7.33 6.46
CA TRP A 142 10.35 8.11 5.49
C TRP A 142 11.39 9.05 6.14
N GLY A 143 11.60 8.95 7.46
CA GLY A 143 12.59 9.75 8.18
C GLY A 143 12.24 11.24 8.29
N LEU A 144 10.95 11.59 8.22
CA LEU A 144 10.47 12.98 8.22
C LEU A 144 10.14 13.51 9.63
N THR A 145 10.38 12.75 10.69
CA THR A 145 9.89 13.07 12.04
C THR A 145 10.86 13.81 12.95
N GLY A 146 12.12 14.04 12.55
CA GLY A 146 13.09 14.86 13.29
C GLY A 146 13.64 14.26 14.58
#